data_AF-A0A117Q8F7-F1
#
_entry.id   AF-A0A117Q8F7-F1
#
_cell.length_a   1.000
_cell.length_b   1.000
_cell.length_c   1.000
_cell.angle_alpha   90.00
_cell.angle_beta   90.00
_cell.angle_gamma   90.00
#
_symmetry.space_group_name_H-M   'P 1'
#
loop_
_entity.id
_entity.type
_entity.pdbx_description
1 polymer ?
#
loop_
_entity_poly.entity_id
_entity_poly.type
_entity_poly.pdbx_seq_one_letter_code
_entity_poly.pdbx_strand_id
1 'polypeptide(L)'
;MSRIRVPRTGPGRPRTRPLAVPADRAYSSRAIRCHLRRRGIRAVIPQPSGQIGHRLRRGRHGGRPPGFDADAYKQRNAVERCINRLKQWRGLATRTDKLAIAYQAALHLAGILI
;
A
#
# COMPACT_ATOMS: atom_id res chain seq x y z
N MET A 1 1.37 -4.41 11.41
CA MET A 1 0.78 -3.05 11.28
C MET A 1 0.56 -2.32 12.61
N SER A 2 1.08 -2.83 13.75
CA SER A 2 0.98 -2.14 15.06
C SER A 2 1.73 -0.80 15.12
N ARG A 3 2.73 -0.63 14.23
CA ARG A 3 3.52 0.61 14.07
C ARG A 3 2.84 1.68 13.22
N ILE A 4 1.78 1.35 12.47
CA ILE A 4 1.05 2.35 11.69
C ILE A 4 0.16 3.15 12.64
N ARG A 5 0.30 4.47 12.58
CA ARG A 5 -0.53 5.42 13.33
C ARG A 5 -1.23 6.32 12.31
N VAL A 6 -2.56 6.26 12.30
CA VAL A 6 -3.40 7.15 11.50
C VAL A 6 -3.98 8.19 12.46
N PRO A 7 -3.66 9.49 12.27
CA PRO A 7 -4.22 10.57 13.08
C PRO A 7 -5.74 10.54 13.08
N ARG A 8 -6.34 11.00 14.17
CA ARG A 8 -7.79 11.19 14.29
C ARG A 8 -8.07 12.68 14.30
N THR A 9 -9.14 13.09 13.66
CA THR A 9 -9.74 14.41 13.85
C THR A 9 -10.50 14.36 15.18
N GLY A 10 -9.83 14.70 16.28
CA GLY A 10 -10.40 14.69 17.64
C GLY A 10 -9.55 13.94 18.68
N PRO A 11 -9.96 13.98 19.97
CA PRO A 11 -9.20 13.39 21.07
C PRO A 11 -9.14 11.85 20.99
N GLY A 12 -8.11 11.28 21.62
CA GLY A 12 -7.94 9.83 21.81
C GLY A 12 -6.79 9.20 21.01
N ARG A 13 -6.55 7.91 21.24
CA ARG A 13 -5.40 7.19 20.67
C ARG A 13 -5.49 7.11 19.13
N PRO A 14 -4.39 7.34 18.39
CA PRO A 14 -4.35 7.18 16.95
C PRO A 14 -4.80 5.78 16.51
N ARG A 15 -5.49 5.71 15.38
CA ARG A 15 -5.95 4.43 14.83
C ARG A 15 -4.76 3.64 14.30
N THR A 16 -4.81 2.32 14.43
CA THR A 16 -3.84 1.39 13.82
C THR A 16 -4.32 0.82 12.48
N ARG A 17 -5.50 1.27 12.04
CA ARG A 17 -6.18 0.79 10.84
C ARG A 17 -6.59 1.96 9.92
N PRO A 18 -6.01 2.05 8.71
CA PRO A 18 -6.48 2.99 7.70
C PRO A 18 -7.85 2.59 7.15
N LEU A 19 -8.60 3.56 6.61
CA LEU A 19 -9.90 3.31 5.99
C LEU A 19 -9.78 2.58 4.67
N ALA A 20 -8.81 2.98 3.85
CA ALA A 20 -8.51 2.38 2.56
C ALA A 20 -6.99 2.23 2.39
N VAL A 21 -6.59 1.27 1.55
CA VAL A 21 -5.20 1.07 1.13
C VAL A 21 -5.16 1.03 -0.39
N PRO A 22 -4.63 2.08 -1.05
CA PRO A 22 -4.20 2.00 -2.44
C PRO A 22 -2.90 1.19 -2.52
N ALA A 23 -2.86 0.20 -3.41
CA ALA A 23 -1.63 -0.56 -3.65
C ALA A 23 -1.56 -1.04 -5.10
N ASP A 24 -0.36 -1.40 -5.53
CA ASP A 24 -0.08 -1.83 -6.89
C ASP A 24 -0.84 -3.10 -7.25
N ARG A 25 -1.06 -3.26 -8.56
CA ARG A 25 -1.66 -4.46 -9.16
C ARG A 25 -1.02 -5.78 -8.72
N ALA A 26 0.29 -5.77 -8.43
CA ALA A 26 1.02 -6.94 -7.91
C ALA A 26 0.50 -7.42 -6.55
N TYR A 27 -0.08 -6.53 -5.73
CA TYR A 27 -0.66 -6.84 -4.42
C TYR A 27 -2.13 -7.29 -4.49
N SER A 28 -2.60 -7.72 -5.67
CA SER A 28 -4.00 -8.14 -5.89
C SER A 28 -4.34 -9.52 -5.36
N SER A 29 -3.39 -10.24 -4.74
CA SER A 29 -3.55 -11.63 -4.32
C SER A 29 -4.74 -11.85 -3.38
N ARG A 30 -5.31 -13.07 -3.41
CA ARG A 30 -6.43 -13.44 -2.54
C ARG A 30 -6.04 -13.31 -1.06
N ALA A 31 -4.83 -13.72 -0.69
CA ALA A 31 -4.34 -13.63 0.68
C ALA A 31 -4.33 -12.18 1.20
N ILE A 32 -3.82 -11.23 0.40
CA ILE A 32 -3.79 -9.80 0.74
C ILE A 32 -5.21 -9.25 0.87
N ARG A 33 -6.08 -9.50 -0.12
CA ARG A 33 -7.48 -9.03 -0.07
C ARG A 33 -8.25 -9.62 1.11
N CYS A 34 -8.05 -10.90 1.43
CA CYS A 34 -8.65 -11.55 2.60
C CYS A 34 -8.12 -10.95 3.91
N HIS A 35 -6.84 -10.63 4.00
CA HIS A 35 -6.27 -9.95 5.17
C HIS A 35 -6.87 -8.55 5.37
N LEU A 36 -6.95 -7.75 4.31
CA LEU A 36 -7.55 -6.41 4.36
C LEU A 36 -9.04 -6.46 4.73
N ARG A 37 -9.79 -7.40 4.14
CA ARG A 37 -11.21 -7.61 4.45
C ARG A 37 -11.44 -8.02 5.90
N ARG A 38 -10.67 -9.00 6.42
CA ARG A 38 -10.75 -9.42 7.83
C ARG A 38 -10.49 -8.27 8.80
N ARG A 39 -9.65 -7.33 8.40
CA ARG A 39 -9.39 -6.14 9.22
C ARG A 39 -10.40 -5.02 9.01
N GLY A 40 -11.29 -5.07 8.02
CA GLY A 40 -12.20 -3.97 7.68
C GLY A 40 -11.50 -2.79 7.00
N ILE A 41 -10.48 -3.06 6.19
CA ILE A 41 -9.76 -2.07 5.37
C ILE A 41 -10.23 -2.20 3.92
N ARG A 42 -10.63 -1.08 3.29
CA ARG A 42 -11.00 -1.06 1.87
C ARG A 42 -9.75 -1.25 1.00
N ALA A 43 -9.75 -2.27 0.15
CA ALA A 43 -8.65 -2.52 -0.78
C ALA A 43 -8.88 -1.76 -2.10
N VAL A 44 -8.09 -0.73 -2.36
CA VAL A 44 -8.09 0.04 -3.61
C VAL A 44 -6.95 -0.47 -4.49
N ILE A 45 -7.10 -1.72 -4.93
CA ILE A 45 -6.07 -2.45 -5.67
C ILE A 45 -6.68 -2.87 -7.01
N PRO A 46 -6.08 -2.50 -8.16
CA PRO A 46 -6.57 -2.92 -9.46
C PRO A 46 -6.36 -4.43 -9.65
N GLN A 47 -7.16 -5.02 -10.52
CA GLN A 47 -6.97 -6.43 -10.90
C GLN A 47 -6.02 -6.53 -12.09
N PRO A 48 -5.07 -7.50 -12.08
CA PRO A 48 -4.33 -7.89 -13.27
C PRO A 48 -5.27 -8.43 -14.36
N SER A 49 -4.95 -8.11 -15.62
CA SER A 49 -5.69 -8.60 -16.80
C SER A 49 -5.81 -10.12 -16.81
N GLY A 50 -4.75 -10.85 -16.45
CA GLY A 50 -4.77 -12.31 -16.33
C GLY A 50 -5.77 -12.83 -15.30
N GLN A 51 -5.90 -12.16 -14.14
CA GLN A 51 -6.90 -12.54 -13.12
C GLN A 51 -8.33 -12.27 -13.61
N ILE A 52 -8.53 -11.17 -14.35
CA ILE A 52 -9.81 -10.86 -14.99
C ILE A 52 -10.15 -11.94 -16.02
N GLY A 53 -9.22 -12.27 -16.91
CA GLY A 53 -9.41 -13.30 -17.94
C GLY A 53 -9.69 -14.68 -17.33
N HIS A 54 -8.92 -15.10 -16.33
CA HIS A 54 -9.17 -16.35 -15.61
C HIS A 54 -10.54 -16.38 -14.92
N ARG A 55 -10.98 -15.26 -14.36
CA ARG A 55 -12.34 -15.15 -13.80
C ARG A 55 -13.40 -15.32 -14.88
N LEU A 56 -13.28 -14.62 -16.00
CA LEU A 56 -14.24 -14.66 -17.10
C LEU A 56 -14.32 -16.06 -17.72
N ARG A 57 -13.19 -16.74 -17.92
CA ARG A 57 -13.14 -18.12 -18.43
C ARG A 57 -13.88 -19.13 -17.53
N ARG A 58 -13.96 -18.87 -16.22
CA ARG A 58 -14.73 -19.72 -15.28
C ARG A 58 -16.23 -19.45 -15.32
N GLY A 59 -16.71 -18.48 -16.10
CA GLY A 59 -18.12 -18.14 -16.24
C GLY A 59 -18.79 -17.90 -14.89
N ARG A 60 -19.92 -18.57 -14.64
CA ARG A 60 -20.67 -18.50 -13.37
C ARG A 60 -19.83 -18.84 -12.13
N HIS A 61 -18.84 -19.72 -12.26
CA HIS A 61 -17.94 -20.11 -11.16
C HIS A 61 -16.81 -19.09 -10.92
N GLY A 62 -16.70 -18.07 -11.78
CA GLY A 62 -15.72 -16.99 -11.66
C GLY A 62 -15.94 -16.10 -10.44
N GLY A 63 -17.19 -15.91 -10.03
CA GLY A 63 -17.58 -14.99 -8.95
C GLY A 63 -17.52 -13.51 -9.36
N ARG A 64 -17.90 -12.63 -8.42
CA ARG A 64 -17.98 -11.18 -8.66
C ARG A 64 -16.59 -10.52 -8.73
N PRO A 65 -16.36 -9.54 -9.64
CA PRO A 65 -15.17 -8.70 -9.59
C PRO A 65 -15.03 -7.97 -8.23
N PRO A 66 -13.83 -7.95 -7.63
CA PRO A 66 -13.51 -7.03 -6.55
C PRO A 66 -13.84 -5.58 -6.92
N GLY A 67 -14.44 -4.84 -5.97
CA GLY A 67 -14.63 -3.39 -6.11
C GLY A 67 -13.30 -2.67 -6.25
N PHE A 68 -13.27 -1.66 -7.12
CA PHE A 68 -12.12 -0.81 -7.39
C PHE A 68 -12.60 0.64 -7.52
N ASP A 69 -11.93 1.53 -6.81
CA ASP A 69 -12.21 2.96 -6.76
C ASP A 69 -11.08 3.67 -7.52
N ALA A 70 -11.37 4.12 -8.73
CA ALA A 70 -10.37 4.71 -9.62
C ALA A 70 -9.87 6.07 -9.12
N ASP A 71 -10.74 6.86 -8.48
CA ASP A 71 -10.38 8.17 -7.97
C ASP A 71 -9.53 8.05 -6.70
N ALA A 72 -9.89 7.16 -5.79
CA ALA A 72 -9.04 6.85 -4.65
C ALA A 72 -7.68 6.27 -5.08
N TYR A 73 -7.62 5.55 -6.20
CA TYR A 73 -6.37 5.00 -6.72
C TYR A 73 -5.39 6.08 -7.21
N LYS A 74 -5.88 7.23 -7.72
CA LYS A 74 -5.03 8.37 -8.12
C LYS A 74 -4.16 8.89 -6.97
N GLN A 75 -4.62 8.73 -5.72
CA GLN A 75 -3.85 9.14 -4.53
C GLN A 75 -2.54 8.36 -4.35
N ARG A 76 -2.37 7.21 -5.02
CA ARG A 76 -1.11 6.45 -5.04
C ARG A 76 0.06 7.29 -5.58
N ASN A 77 -0.19 8.26 -6.46
CA ASN A 77 0.84 9.16 -6.99
C ASN A 77 1.59 9.94 -5.88
N ALA A 78 0.94 10.23 -4.75
CA ALA A 78 1.62 10.86 -3.61
C ALA A 78 2.71 9.95 -3.03
N VAL A 79 2.43 8.66 -2.92
CA VAL A 79 3.39 7.65 -2.44
C VAL A 79 4.52 7.48 -3.45
N GLU A 80 4.21 7.39 -4.75
CA GLU A 80 5.22 7.27 -5.81
C GLU A 80 6.18 8.46 -5.82
N ARG A 81 5.66 9.68 -5.74
CA ARG A 81 6.49 10.90 -5.65
C ARG A 81 7.36 10.90 -4.42
N CYS A 82 6.85 10.49 -3.26
CA CYS A 82 7.63 10.37 -2.03
C CYS A 82 8.77 9.36 -2.18
N ILE A 83 8.49 8.16 -2.70
CA ILE A 83 9.52 7.14 -2.96
C ILE A 83 10.56 7.64 -3.96
N ASN A 84 10.14 8.36 -5.01
CA ASN A 84 11.06 8.93 -5.99
C ASN A 84 11.98 10.00 -5.37
N ARG A 85 11.48 10.82 -4.43
CA ARG A 85 12.30 11.77 -3.68
C ARG A 85 13.28 11.04 -2.74
N LEU A 86 12.83 10.00 -2.04
CA LEU A 86 13.71 9.16 -1.23
C LEU A 86 14.82 8.49 -2.05
N LYS A 87 14.53 8.09 -3.29
CA LYS A 87 15.52 7.49 -4.19
C LYS A 87 16.61 8.47 -4.67
N GLN A 88 16.44 9.78 -4.51
CA GLN A 88 17.53 10.74 -4.78
C GLN A 88 18.69 10.58 -3.78
N TRP A 89 18.39 10.07 -2.59
CA TRP A 89 19.40 9.74 -1.59
C TRP A 89 20.08 8.42 -1.97
N ARG A 90 21.23 8.50 -2.65
CA ARG A 90 21.92 7.32 -3.20
C ARG A 90 22.11 6.19 -2.20
N GLY A 91 22.54 6.48 -0.97
CA GLY A 91 22.73 5.46 0.07
C GLY A 91 21.44 4.69 0.44
N LEU A 92 20.29 5.38 0.43
CA LEU A 92 18.98 4.74 0.64
C LEU A 92 18.52 3.92 -0.55
N ALA A 93 18.75 4.43 -1.76
CA ALA A 93 18.36 3.78 -3.01
C ALA A 93 19.12 2.48 -3.26
N THR A 94 20.44 2.50 -3.03
CA THR A 94 21.31 1.33 -3.20
C THR A 94 21.34 0.42 -1.97
N ARG A 95 20.88 0.93 -0.81
CA ARG A 95 20.86 0.20 0.48
C ARG A 95 22.27 -0.26 0.87
N THR A 96 23.21 0.67 0.92
CA THR A 96 24.62 0.41 1.26
C THR A 96 24.85 0.20 2.75
N ASP A 97 23.92 0.62 3.60
CA ASP A 97 24.03 0.47 5.05
C ASP A 97 24.04 -1.00 5.47
N LYS A 98 25.12 -1.41 6.17
CA LYS A 98 25.26 -2.77 6.71
C LYS A 98 24.33 -3.04 7.90
N LEU A 99 24.04 -2.02 8.70
CA LEU A 99 23.23 -2.12 9.91
C LEU A 99 21.80 -1.63 9.64
N ALA A 100 20.81 -2.43 10.05
CA ALA A 100 19.40 -2.06 9.93
C ALA A 100 19.06 -0.76 10.66
N ILE A 101 19.72 -0.48 11.78
CA ILE A 101 19.53 0.75 12.56
C ILE A 101 20.03 1.97 11.78
N ALA A 102 21.20 1.88 11.15
CA ALA A 102 21.77 2.96 10.34
C ALA A 102 20.86 3.26 9.14
N TYR A 103 20.41 2.23 8.42
CA TYR A 103 19.46 2.38 7.33
C TYR A 103 18.14 3.04 7.80
N GLN A 104 17.61 2.61 8.95
CA GLN A 104 16.39 3.18 9.50
C GLN A 104 16.57 4.65 9.93
N ALA A 105 17.72 5.00 10.50
CA ALA A 105 18.04 6.39 10.85
C ALA A 105 18.13 7.27 9.61
N ALA A 106 18.81 6.80 8.54
CA ALA A 106 18.87 7.50 7.27
C ALA A 106 17.49 7.70 6.63
N LEU A 107 16.60 6.68 6.71
CA LEU A 107 15.21 6.82 6.25
C LEU A 107 14.44 7.90 7.02
N HIS A 108 14.61 7.97 8.35
CA HIS A 108 13.97 8.99 9.17
C HIS A 108 14.49 10.39 8.85
N LEU A 109 15.81 10.56 8.70
CA LEU A 109 16.42 11.82 8.30
C LEU A 109 15.91 12.28 6.93
N ALA A 110 15.91 11.39 5.94
CA ALA A 110 15.40 11.71 4.61
C ALA A 110 13.89 12.04 4.66
N GLY A 111 13.12 11.35 5.48
CA GLY A 111 11.69 11.61 5.67
C GLY A 111 11.36 12.95 6.35
N ILE A 112 12.28 13.51 7.15
CA ILE A 112 12.14 14.84 7.76
C ILE A 112 12.45 15.95 6.74
N LEU A 113 13.40 15.71 5.84
CA LEU A 113 13.89 16.69 4.86
C LEU A 113 13.03 16.76 3.59
N ILE A 114 12.12 15.82 3.37
CA ILE A 114 11.27 15.69 2.18
C ILE A 114 9.88 16.27 2.46
#